data_AF-A0AAV9PYE0-F1
#
_entry.id   AF-A0AAV9PYE0-F1
#
_cell.length_a   1.000
_cell.length_b   1.000
_cell.length_c   1.000
_cell.angle_alpha   90.00
_cell.angle_beta   90.00
_cell.angle_gamma   90.00
#
_symmetry.space_group_name_H-M   'P 1'
#
loop_
_entity.id
_entity.type
_entity.pdbx_description
1 polymer ?
#
loop_
_entity_poly.entity_id
_entity_poly.type
_entity_poly.pdbx_seq_one_letter_code
_entity_poly.pdbx_strand_id
1 'polypeptide(L)'
;MALTSASTPTYTIIQADGLYPDDVVEQKILTEAPTHDYKIRYVQTYLWPPGDPLAKPWSAIDKDLRDQVDGILVLKMPFTAQDLALFPKLKV
;
A
#
# COMPACT_ATOMS: atom_id res chain seq x y z
N MET A 1 -18.28 27.59 -20.38
CA MET A 1 -17.94 26.19 -20.04
C MET A 1 -16.77 26.23 -19.07
N ALA A 2 -16.97 25.81 -17.83
CA ALA A 2 -15.90 25.72 -16.85
C ALA A 2 -15.13 24.41 -17.10
N LEU A 3 -13.84 24.51 -17.40
CA LEU A 3 -12.93 23.37 -17.43
C LEU A 3 -12.75 22.91 -15.97
N THR A 4 -13.42 21.82 -15.58
CA THR A 4 -13.08 21.13 -14.34
C THR A 4 -11.69 20.52 -14.52
N SER A 5 -10.70 21.07 -13.85
CA SER A 5 -9.36 20.48 -13.74
C SER A 5 -9.50 19.15 -13.00
N ALA A 6 -9.79 18.06 -13.71
CA ALA A 6 -9.84 16.74 -13.11
C ALA A 6 -8.44 16.41 -12.60
N SER A 7 -8.25 16.42 -11.28
CA SER A 7 -6.98 16.06 -10.67
C SER A 7 -6.65 14.62 -11.02
N THR A 8 -5.46 14.36 -11.55
CA THR A 8 -4.94 13.01 -11.77
C THR A 8 -5.12 12.19 -10.47
N PRO A 9 -5.87 11.07 -10.49
CA PRO A 9 -6.13 10.30 -9.28
C PRO A 9 -4.83 9.71 -8.73
N THR A 10 -4.73 9.62 -7.40
CA THR A 10 -3.62 8.98 -6.70
C THR A 10 -4.14 7.75 -5.97
N TYR A 11 -3.50 6.60 -6.20
CA TYR A 11 -3.80 5.36 -5.48
C TYR A 11 -2.68 5.04 -4.50
N THR A 12 -3.03 4.63 -3.28
CA THR A 12 -2.04 4.23 -2.29
C THR A 12 -1.89 2.72 -2.29
N ILE A 13 -0.67 2.25 -2.51
CA ILE A 13 -0.32 0.84 -2.50
C ILE A 13 0.67 0.60 -1.37
N ILE A 14 0.43 -0.42 -0.55
CA ILE A 14 1.38 -0.83 0.49
C ILE A 14 2.02 -2.18 0.18
N GLN A 15 3.27 -2.33 0.62
CA GLN A 15 3.92 -3.62 0.79
C GLN A 15 3.86 -3.97 2.29
N ALA A 16 3.15 -5.03 2.63
CA ALA A 16 2.69 -5.27 4.00
C ALA A 16 3.75 -5.94 4.90
N ASP A 17 4.39 -6.99 4.42
CA ASP A 17 5.24 -7.84 5.25
C ASP A 17 6.66 -7.29 5.44
N GLY A 18 7.15 -6.39 4.58
CA GLY A 18 8.47 -5.78 4.70
C GLY A 18 9.60 -6.79 4.51
N LEU A 19 9.39 -7.78 3.64
CA LEU A 19 10.33 -8.89 3.44
C LEU A 19 11.65 -8.42 2.80
N TYR A 20 11.60 -7.37 2.00
CA TYR A 20 12.76 -6.83 1.30
C TYR A 20 13.34 -5.63 2.06
N PRO A 21 14.68 -5.51 2.15
CA PRO A 21 15.33 -4.46 2.94
C PRO A 21 15.19 -3.06 2.31
N ASP A 22 14.87 -2.99 1.02
CA ASP A 22 14.65 -1.77 0.26
C ASP A 22 13.48 -1.94 -0.74
N ASP A 23 13.00 -0.83 -1.28
CA ASP A 23 11.92 -0.73 -2.25
C ASP A 23 12.31 0.08 -3.52
N VAL A 24 13.61 0.14 -3.84
CA VAL A 24 14.12 1.04 -4.90
C VAL A 24 13.50 0.72 -6.26
N VAL A 25 13.31 -0.56 -6.56
CA VAL A 25 12.75 -1.00 -7.84
C VAL A 25 11.26 -0.66 -7.94
N GLU A 26 10.49 -0.92 -6.88
CA GLU A 26 9.06 -0.65 -6.79
C GLU A 26 8.80 0.86 -6.86
N GLN A 27 9.56 1.67 -6.13
CA GLN A 27 9.46 3.13 -6.19
C GLN A 27 9.69 3.63 -7.62
N LYS A 28 10.75 3.15 -8.29
CA LYS A 28 11.05 3.54 -9.66
C LYS A 28 9.94 3.16 -10.64
N ILE A 29 9.43 1.94 -10.56
CA ILE A 29 8.40 1.44 -11.49
C ILE A 29 7.05 2.11 -11.24
N LEU A 30 6.65 2.28 -9.97
CA LEU A 30 5.31 2.71 -9.62
C LEU A 30 5.19 4.24 -9.54
N THR A 31 6.27 4.97 -9.24
CA THR A 31 6.19 6.41 -8.93
C THR A 31 6.92 7.32 -9.91
N GLU A 32 8.09 6.93 -10.44
CA GLU A 32 8.97 7.83 -11.20
C GLU A 32 8.61 7.92 -12.70
N ALA A 33 8.02 6.88 -13.27
CA ALA A 33 7.67 6.81 -14.69
C ALA A 33 6.22 6.33 -14.87
N PRO A 34 5.21 7.15 -14.56
CA PRO A 34 3.81 6.75 -14.68
C PRO A 34 3.49 6.43 -16.14
N THR A 35 3.17 5.17 -16.42
CA THR A 35 2.71 4.69 -17.74
C THR A 35 1.20 4.90 -17.95
N HIS A 36 0.53 5.55 -16.99
CA HIS A 36 -0.92 5.67 -16.92
C HIS A 36 -1.35 7.06 -16.42
N ASP A 37 -2.60 7.41 -16.67
CA ASP A 37 -3.22 8.67 -16.21
C ASP A 37 -3.59 8.65 -14.72
N TYR A 38 -2.74 8.08 -13.88
CA TYR A 38 -2.86 8.07 -12.42
C TYR A 38 -1.49 8.08 -11.76
N LYS A 39 -1.44 8.48 -10.49
CA LYS A 39 -0.25 8.42 -9.65
C LYS A 39 -0.37 7.25 -8.68
N ILE A 40 0.75 6.61 -8.36
CA ILE A 40 0.83 5.66 -7.25
C ILE A 40 1.66 6.30 -6.14
N ARG A 41 1.14 6.22 -4.92
CA ARG A 41 1.90 6.38 -3.69
C ARG A 41 2.23 4.99 -3.17
N TYR A 42 3.47 4.57 -3.32
CA TYR A 42 3.95 3.30 -2.79
C TYR A 42 4.56 3.50 -1.40
N VAL A 43 4.19 2.63 -0.46
CA VAL A 43 4.71 2.65 0.92
C VAL A 43 5.05 1.25 1.37
N GLN A 44 6.31 1.02 1.73
CA GLN A 44 6.69 -0.21 2.41
C GLN A 44 6.36 -0.12 3.91
N THR A 45 5.74 -1.16 4.44
CA THR A 45 5.52 -1.35 5.88
C THR A 45 6.36 -2.53 6.36
N TYR A 46 6.40 -2.74 7.68
CA TYR A 46 7.26 -3.76 8.29
C TYR A 46 6.47 -4.54 9.34
N LEU A 47 5.36 -5.14 8.90
CA LEU A 47 4.55 -5.97 9.77
C LEU A 47 5.19 -7.33 10.05
N TRP A 48 5.99 -7.88 9.14
CA TRP A 48 6.69 -9.13 9.39
C TRP A 48 8.07 -9.21 8.71
N PRO A 49 9.00 -8.31 9.05
CA PRO A 49 10.30 -8.25 8.41
C PRO A 49 11.13 -9.54 8.64
N PRO A 50 12.21 -9.75 7.85
CA PRO A 50 13.13 -10.86 8.07
C PRO A 50 13.70 -10.85 9.50
N GLY A 51 13.75 -12.03 10.12
CA GLY A 51 14.28 -12.20 11.48
C GLY A 51 13.24 -12.07 12.59
N ASP A 52 12.07 -11.48 12.31
CA ASP A 52 11.00 -11.39 13.31
C ASP A 52 10.25 -12.74 13.40
N PRO A 53 10.13 -13.33 14.61
CA PRO A 53 9.51 -14.63 14.78
C PRO A 53 7.98 -14.60 14.63
N LEU A 54 7.36 -13.41 14.78
CA LEU A 54 5.92 -13.21 14.74
C LEU A 54 5.56 -11.97 13.94
N ALA A 55 4.49 -12.04 13.16
CA ALA A 55 3.93 -10.89 12.48
C ALA A 55 3.24 -9.95 13.47
N LYS A 56 3.40 -8.64 13.26
CA LYS A 56 2.56 -7.61 13.86
C LYS A 56 1.14 -7.70 13.27
N PRO A 57 0.10 -7.35 14.04
CA PRO A 57 -1.25 -7.30 13.52
C PRO A 57 -1.38 -6.21 12.45
N TRP A 58 -2.32 -6.38 11.51
CA TRP A 58 -2.62 -5.38 10.47
C TRP A 58 -3.02 -4.01 11.03
N SER A 59 -3.60 -3.99 12.24
CA SER A 59 -3.94 -2.77 12.97
C SER A 59 -2.72 -1.94 13.42
N ALA A 60 -1.51 -2.51 13.38
CA ALA A 60 -0.28 -1.79 13.67
C ALA A 60 0.12 -0.79 12.57
N ILE A 61 -0.47 -0.88 11.37
CA ILE A 61 -0.34 0.17 10.35
C ILE A 61 -1.12 1.40 10.81
N ASP A 62 -0.51 2.58 10.70
CA ASP A 62 -1.14 3.86 11.01
C ASP A 62 -2.51 3.99 10.36
N LYS A 63 -3.51 4.40 11.13
CA LYS A 63 -4.90 4.49 10.68
C LYS A 63 -5.03 5.39 9.44
N ASP A 64 -4.35 6.52 9.44
CA ASP A 64 -4.40 7.48 8.32
C ASP A 64 -3.85 6.89 7.02
N LEU A 65 -2.88 5.97 7.12
CA LEU A 65 -2.40 5.21 5.97
C LEU A 65 -3.45 4.18 5.55
N ARG A 66 -3.97 3.36 6.49
CA ARG A 66 -4.98 2.32 6.20
C ARG A 66 -6.23 2.86 5.52
N ASP A 67 -6.70 4.03 5.94
CA ASP A 67 -7.90 4.69 5.39
C ASP A 67 -7.70 5.18 3.94
N GLN A 68 -6.45 5.17 3.45
CA GLN A 68 -6.08 5.58 2.10
C GLN A 68 -5.62 4.43 1.22
N VAL A 69 -5.39 3.22 1.76
CA VAL A 69 -4.89 2.08 0.98
C VAL A 69 -5.95 1.64 -0.03
N ASP A 70 -5.55 1.65 -1.30
CA ASP A 70 -6.30 1.12 -2.42
C ASP A 70 -5.83 -0.30 -2.80
N GLY A 71 -4.56 -0.64 -2.52
CA GLY A 71 -4.01 -1.96 -2.83
C GLY A 71 -2.96 -2.47 -1.85
N ILE A 72 -2.89 -3.80 -1.66
CA ILE A 72 -1.94 -4.47 -0.76
C ILE A 72 -1.10 -5.49 -1.52
N LEU A 73 0.22 -5.39 -1.38
CA LEU A 73 1.17 -6.44 -1.74
C LEU A 73 1.57 -7.20 -0.47
N VAL A 74 1.37 -8.51 -0.47
CA VAL A 74 1.66 -9.37 0.68
C VAL A 74 2.06 -10.76 0.20
N LEU A 75 3.10 -11.36 0.80
CA LEU A 75 3.54 -12.71 0.44
C LEU A 75 3.19 -13.74 1.52
N LYS A 76 3.55 -13.47 2.78
CA LYS A 76 3.50 -14.50 3.84
C LYS A 76 2.52 -14.26 4.98
N MET A 77 1.84 -13.11 5.02
CA MET A 77 0.91 -12.80 6.10
C MET A 77 -0.51 -13.30 5.81
N PRO A 78 -1.18 -13.97 6.77
CA PRO A 78 -2.61 -14.21 6.69
C PRO A 78 -3.39 -12.90 6.59
N PHE A 79 -4.46 -12.89 5.81
CA PHE A 79 -5.35 -11.74 5.66
C PHE A 79 -6.80 -12.19 5.79
N THR A 80 -7.40 -11.89 6.94
CA THR A 80 -8.76 -12.33 7.32
C THR A 80 -9.81 -11.28 6.95
N ALA A 81 -11.09 -11.64 7.10
CA ALA A 81 -12.19 -10.68 6.94
C ALA A 81 -12.13 -9.52 7.95
N GLN A 82 -11.64 -9.79 9.17
CA GLN A 82 -11.42 -8.76 10.19
C GLN A 82 -10.31 -7.81 9.78
N ASP A 83 -9.25 -8.31 9.16
CA ASP A 83 -8.15 -7.49 8.65
C ASP A 83 -8.61 -6.63 7.47
N LEU A 84 -9.39 -7.20 6.53
CA LEU A 84 -10.01 -6.48 5.43
C LEU A 84 -10.85 -5.28 5.91
N ALA A 85 -11.61 -5.44 6.99
CA ALA A 85 -12.44 -4.38 7.56
C ALA A 85 -11.62 -3.16 8.06
N LEU A 86 -10.29 -3.31 8.23
CA LEU A 86 -9.39 -2.21 8.60
C LEU A 86 -9.07 -1.26 7.43
N PHE A 87 -9.39 -1.63 6.18
CA PHE A 87 -9.00 -0.91 4.97
C PHE A 87 -10.24 -0.51 4.14
N PRO A 88 -10.89 0.61 4.47
CA PRO A 88 -12.20 0.98 3.90
C PRO A 88 -12.16 1.32 2.39
N LYS A 89 -10.98 1.54 1.81
CA LYS A 89 -10.80 1.85 0.38
C LYS A 89 -10.15 0.72 -0.42
N LEU A 90 -9.86 -0.42 0.21
CA LEU A 90 -9.12 -1.50 -0.44
C LEU A 90 -9.90 -2.04 -1.64
N LYS A 91 -9.20 -2.19 -2.76
CA LYS A 91 -9.75 -2.72 -4.02
C LYS A 91 -9.11 -4.05 -4.41
N VAL A 92 -7.80 -4.20 -4.16
CA VAL A 92 -7.00 -5.35 -4.60
C VAL A 92 -5.93 -5.74 -3.59
#